data_AF-A0A853IE56-F1
#
_entry.id   AF-A0A853IE56-F1
#
_cell.length_a   1.000
_cell.length_b   1.000
_cell.length_c   1.000
_cell.angle_alpha   90.00
_cell.angle_beta   90.00
_cell.angle_gamma   90.00
#
_symmetry.space_group_name_H-M   'P 1'
#
loop_
_entity.id
_entity.type
_entity.pdbx_description
1 polymer ?
#
loop_
_entity_poly.entity_id
_entity_poly.type
_entity_poly.pdbx_seq_one_letter_code
_entity_poly.pdbx_strand_id
1 'polypeptide(L)'
;MNLKIDDKSVPIDIFCLPEMSLSSARAKMTKWTYSLSIKEQEFIELLEDEYHQLISDLKEDDEQVGEIQDELGKAGYPALDKVLQDNELLFSTIYYLFENLISNFSSSGASTVYWHDDITSCEYKQGKVYIYGICYSKAQT
;
A
#
# COMPACT_ATOMS: atom_id res chain seq x y z
N MET A 1 -7.86 -9.27 6.70
CA MET A 1 -7.70 -7.80 6.57
C MET A 1 -8.93 -7.01 7.06
N ASN A 2 -8.76 -5.74 7.46
CA ASN A 2 -9.85 -4.82 7.84
C ASN A 2 -9.54 -3.38 7.39
N LEU A 3 -10.46 -2.77 6.66
CA LEU A 3 -10.41 -1.38 6.18
C LEU A 3 -11.33 -0.49 7.01
N LYS A 4 -10.83 0.70 7.40
CA LYS A 4 -11.64 1.77 7.97
C LYS A 4 -11.49 3.05 7.17
N ILE A 5 -12.59 3.78 7.00
CA ILE A 5 -12.63 5.16 6.47
C ILE A 5 -13.15 6.07 7.58
N ASP A 6 -12.37 7.07 8.01
CA ASP A 6 -12.67 7.95 9.16
C ASP A 6 -13.25 7.15 10.35
N ASP A 7 -12.48 6.14 10.79
CA ASP A 7 -12.80 5.21 11.88
C ASP A 7 -13.97 4.23 11.68
N LYS A 8 -14.71 4.33 10.57
CA LYS A 8 -15.80 3.40 10.25
C LYS A 8 -15.28 2.21 9.46
N SER A 9 -15.50 1.00 9.98
CA SER A 9 -15.19 -0.23 9.25
C SER A 9 -16.06 -0.33 8.00
N VAL A 10 -15.43 -0.57 6.87
CA VAL A 10 -16.10 -0.76 5.58
C VAL A 10 -15.56 -2.00 4.89
N PRO A 11 -16.35 -2.62 3.99
CA PRO A 11 -15.84 -3.67 3.11
C PRO A 11 -14.63 -3.20 2.30
N ILE A 12 -13.69 -4.10 2.03
CA ILE A 12 -12.50 -3.79 1.21
C ILE A 12 -12.85 -3.64 -0.29
N ASP A 13 -13.87 -4.35 -0.75
CA ASP A 13 -14.28 -4.43 -2.15
C ASP A 13 -14.86 -3.12 -2.71
N ILE A 14 -15.21 -2.17 -1.83
CA ILE A 14 -15.62 -0.80 -2.19
C ILE A 14 -14.45 0.20 -2.28
N PHE A 15 -13.22 -0.27 -2.06
CA PHE A 15 -11.98 0.52 -2.15
C PHE A 15 -11.19 0.09 -3.39
N CYS A 16 -10.73 1.05 -4.18
CA CYS A 16 -9.94 0.74 -5.38
C CYS A 16 -8.82 1.74 -5.63
N LEU A 17 -7.87 1.31 -6.48
CA LEU A 17 -6.91 2.21 -7.10
C LEU A 17 -7.57 2.87 -8.31
N PRO A 18 -7.42 4.19 -8.49
CA PRO A 18 -7.98 4.85 -9.66
C PRO A 18 -7.13 4.52 -10.91
N GLU A 19 -7.77 4.20 -12.04
CA GLU A 19 -7.08 3.92 -13.33
C GLU A 19 -6.27 5.12 -13.86
N MET A 20 -6.64 6.33 -13.43
CA MET A 20 -5.95 7.58 -13.76
C MET A 20 -5.83 8.44 -12.51
N SER A 21 -4.81 9.30 -12.47
CA SER A 21 -4.65 10.25 -11.37
C SER A 21 -5.91 11.08 -11.12
N LEU A 22 -6.32 11.18 -9.85
CA LEU A 22 -7.46 11.98 -9.43
C LEU A 22 -7.20 13.49 -9.46
N SER A 23 -6.00 13.94 -9.88
CA SER A 23 -5.52 15.33 -9.84
C SER A 23 -6.58 16.40 -10.18
N SER A 24 -7.35 16.20 -11.25
CA SER A 24 -8.39 17.15 -11.69
C SER A 24 -9.76 16.95 -11.02
N ALA A 25 -10.01 15.74 -10.51
CA ALA A 25 -11.28 15.35 -9.87
C ALA A 25 -11.29 15.65 -8.36
N ARG A 26 -10.13 15.62 -7.69
CA ARG A 26 -9.97 15.83 -6.23
C ARG A 26 -10.73 17.06 -5.72
N ALA A 27 -10.74 18.15 -6.49
CA ALA A 27 -11.39 19.41 -6.11
C ALA A 27 -12.92 19.33 -5.93
N LYS A 28 -13.57 18.31 -6.49
CA LYS A 28 -15.03 18.10 -6.41
C LYS A 28 -15.40 16.84 -5.63
N MET A 29 -14.41 16.18 -5.02
CA MET A 29 -14.58 14.94 -4.28
C MET A 29 -14.49 15.21 -2.78
N THR A 30 -15.06 14.31 -1.98
CA THR A 30 -14.90 14.35 -0.53
C THR A 30 -13.61 13.61 -0.18
N LYS A 31 -12.70 14.28 0.53
CA LYS A 31 -11.46 13.70 1.05
C LYS A 31 -11.75 12.95 2.35
N TRP A 32 -11.18 11.76 2.48
CA TRP A 32 -11.26 10.92 3.67
C TRP A 32 -9.88 10.40 4.06
N THR A 33 -9.76 9.94 5.31
CA THR A 33 -8.60 9.16 5.76
C THR A 33 -8.96 7.69 5.83
N TYR A 34 -8.03 6.82 5.46
CA TYR A 34 -8.21 5.38 5.61
C TYR A 34 -7.14 4.77 6.51
N SER A 35 -7.50 3.66 7.14
CA SER A 35 -6.55 2.73 7.76
C SER A 35 -6.87 1.30 7.30
N LEU A 36 -5.85 0.64 6.76
CA LEU A 36 -5.89 -0.76 6.38
C LEU A 36 -5.07 -1.55 7.39
N SER A 37 -5.64 -2.61 7.94
CA SER A 37 -4.94 -3.49 8.88
C SER A 37 -4.93 -4.93 8.41
N ILE A 38 -3.75 -5.53 8.40
CA ILE A 38 -3.48 -6.86 7.88
C ILE A 38 -2.68 -7.62 8.92
N LYS A 39 -3.01 -8.89 9.16
CA LYS A 39 -2.19 -9.73 10.04
C LYS A 39 -0.85 -9.98 9.36
N GLU A 40 0.21 -10.07 10.14
CA GLU A 40 1.56 -10.37 9.64
C GLU A 40 1.62 -11.57 8.70
N GLN A 41 1.03 -12.70 9.11
CA GLN A 41 1.01 -13.92 8.30
C GLN A 41 0.31 -13.70 6.97
N GLU A 42 -0.88 -13.08 6.99
CA GLU A 42 -1.65 -12.73 5.79
C GLU A 42 -0.87 -11.75 4.90
N PHE A 43 -0.14 -10.80 5.50
CA PHE A 43 0.67 -9.84 4.77
C PHE A 43 1.84 -10.51 4.04
N ILE A 44 2.57 -11.39 4.73
CA ILE A 44 3.68 -12.14 4.12
C ILE A 44 3.15 -13.06 3.02
N GLU A 45 2.10 -13.84 3.29
CA GLU A 45 1.49 -14.74 2.31
C GLU A 45 1.03 -14.02 1.03
N LEU A 46 0.59 -12.77 1.13
CA LEU A 46 0.08 -12.00 -0.01
C LEU A 46 1.15 -11.30 -0.84
N LEU A 47 2.35 -11.09 -0.30
CA LEU A 47 3.36 -10.22 -0.91
C LEU A 47 4.76 -10.83 -0.97
N GLU A 48 5.00 -12.02 -0.42
CA GLU A 48 6.34 -12.61 -0.39
C GLU A 48 6.93 -12.81 -1.79
N ASP A 49 6.11 -13.29 -2.73
CA ASP A 49 6.56 -13.53 -4.11
C ASP A 49 6.83 -12.21 -4.85
N GLU A 50 5.92 -11.23 -4.75
CA GLU A 50 6.09 -9.90 -5.33
C GLU A 50 7.26 -9.14 -4.70
N TYR A 51 7.49 -9.32 -3.39
CA TYR A 51 8.64 -8.74 -2.70
C TYR A 51 9.95 -9.35 -3.20
N HIS A 52 10.02 -10.67 -3.38
CA HIS A 52 11.21 -11.29 -3.95
C HIS A 52 11.51 -10.82 -5.37
N GLN A 53 10.47 -10.64 -6.20
CA GLN A 53 10.63 -10.08 -7.54
C GLN A 53 11.14 -8.63 -7.48
N LEU A 54 10.52 -7.78 -6.66
CA LEU A 54 10.96 -6.40 -6.46
C LEU A 54 12.43 -6.33 -6.04
N ILE A 55 12.86 -7.16 -5.08
CA ILE A 55 14.25 -7.17 -4.62
C ILE A 55 15.21 -7.64 -5.73
N SER A 56 14.77 -8.56 -6.61
CA SER A 56 15.56 -8.95 -7.78
C SER A 56 15.74 -7.77 -8.73
N ASP A 57 14.65 -7.08 -9.06
CA ASP A 57 14.65 -5.94 -9.99
C ASP A 57 15.51 -4.79 -9.46
N LEU A 58 15.39 -4.45 -8.17
CA LEU A 58 16.20 -3.40 -7.53
C LEU A 58 17.70 -3.73 -7.54
N LYS A 59 18.07 -4.99 -7.33
CA LYS A 59 19.48 -5.42 -7.40
C LYS A 59 20.03 -5.31 -8.80
N GLU A 60 19.25 -5.70 -9.82
CA GLU A 60 19.65 -5.56 -11.22
C GLU A 60 19.83 -4.09 -11.59
N ASP A 61 18.93 -3.21 -11.15
CA ASP A 61 19.04 -1.76 -11.36
C ASP A 61 20.28 -1.17 -10.68
N ASP A 62 20.53 -1.52 -9.41
CA ASP A 62 21.71 -1.06 -8.66
C ASP A 62 23.03 -1.55 -9.31
N GLU A 63 23.05 -2.76 -9.87
CA GLU A 63 24.21 -3.27 -10.64
C GLU A 63 24.44 -2.48 -11.94
N GLN A 64 23.36 -2.11 -12.64
CA GLN A 64 23.45 -1.34 -13.89
C GLN A 64 23.88 0.11 -13.66
N VAL A 65 23.39 0.74 -12.59
CA VAL A 65 23.69 2.13 -12.25
C VAL A 65 25.00 2.25 -11.46
N GLY A 66 25.40 1.19 -10.76
CA GLY A 66 26.62 1.14 -9.95
C GLY A 66 26.50 1.86 -8.60
N GLU A 67 25.30 2.23 -8.18
CA GLU A 67 25.03 2.90 -6.91
C GLU A 67 23.66 2.49 -6.38
N ILE A 68 23.59 2.25 -5.06
CA ILE A 68 22.36 1.93 -4.34
C ILE A 68 21.52 3.20 -4.20
N GLN A 69 20.30 3.19 -4.75
CA GLN A 69 19.45 4.37 -4.75
C GLN A 69 18.37 4.37 -3.67
N ASP A 70 17.78 3.23 -3.36
CA ASP A 70 16.61 3.12 -2.48
C ASP A 70 16.94 2.65 -1.05
N GLU A 71 15.98 2.81 -0.14
CA GLU A 71 16.14 2.46 1.27
C GLU A 71 16.26 0.95 1.52
N LEU A 72 15.64 0.09 0.69
CA LEU A 72 15.77 -1.37 0.80
C LEU A 72 17.19 -1.81 0.42
N GLY A 73 17.76 -1.23 -0.63
CA GLY A 73 19.15 -1.44 -1.00
C GLY A 73 20.12 -0.97 0.09
N LYS A 74 19.89 0.20 0.68
CA LYS A 74 20.72 0.71 1.81
C LYS A 74 20.66 -0.20 3.04
N ALA A 75 19.53 -0.84 3.26
CA ALA A 75 19.34 -1.84 4.32
C ALA A 75 19.88 -3.24 3.96
N GLY A 76 20.42 -3.43 2.76
CA GLY A 76 20.99 -4.70 2.29
C GLY A 76 19.96 -5.73 1.84
N TYR A 77 18.79 -5.28 1.37
CA TYR A 77 17.67 -6.11 0.90
C TYR A 77 17.22 -7.14 1.94
N PRO A 78 16.74 -6.69 3.10
CA PRO A 78 16.30 -7.58 4.17
C PRO A 78 15.15 -8.50 3.71
N ALA A 79 14.94 -9.61 4.41
CA ALA A 79 13.74 -10.42 4.20
C ALA A 79 12.47 -9.67 4.65
N LEU A 80 11.31 -10.03 4.10
CA LEU A 80 10.06 -9.30 4.34
C LEU A 80 9.65 -9.25 5.82
N ASP A 81 9.91 -10.33 6.59
CA ASP A 81 9.68 -10.36 8.04
C ASP A 81 10.53 -9.33 8.81
N LYS A 82 11.73 -9.04 8.30
CA LYS A 82 12.64 -8.03 8.87
C LYS A 82 12.25 -6.62 8.48
N VAL A 83 11.73 -6.43 7.26
CA VAL A 83 11.14 -5.15 6.83
C VAL A 83 10.05 -4.69 7.80
N LEU A 84 9.22 -5.61 8.29
CA LEU A 84 8.15 -5.27 9.26
C LEU A 84 8.66 -4.65 10.56
N GLN A 85 9.93 -4.84 10.92
CA GLN A 85 10.48 -4.30 12.16
C GLN A 85 10.92 -2.83 12.03
N ASP A 86 10.91 -2.28 10.81
CA ASP A 86 11.32 -0.91 10.51
C ASP A 86 10.21 -0.21 9.71
N ASN A 87 9.62 0.83 10.30
CA ASN A 87 8.49 1.54 9.68
C ASN A 87 8.88 2.27 8.38
N GLU A 88 10.14 2.69 8.22
CA GLU A 88 10.60 3.37 7.00
C GLU A 88 10.79 2.37 5.85
N LEU A 89 11.36 1.20 6.15
CA LEU A 89 11.48 0.11 5.18
C LEU A 89 10.11 -0.45 4.82
N LEU A 90 9.23 -0.59 5.82
CA LEU A 90 7.85 -0.99 5.58
C LEU A 90 7.15 0.00 4.67
N PHE A 91 7.23 1.30 4.96
CA PHE A 91 6.62 2.33 4.12
C PHE A 91 7.14 2.26 2.67
N SER A 92 8.46 2.13 2.49
CA SER A 92 9.07 1.99 1.16
C SER A 92 8.56 0.74 0.43
N THR A 93 8.49 -0.39 1.14
CA THR A 93 7.99 -1.66 0.58
C THR A 93 6.53 -1.55 0.17
N ILE A 94 5.68 -0.96 1.02
CA ILE A 94 4.27 -0.73 0.67
C ILE A 94 4.19 0.21 -0.53
N TYR A 95 5.00 1.27 -0.60
CA TYR A 95 4.95 2.19 -1.73
C TYR A 95 5.14 1.49 -3.09
N TYR A 96 6.03 0.50 -3.18
CA TYR A 96 6.21 -0.30 -4.39
C TYR A 96 5.11 -1.35 -4.60
N LEU A 97 4.66 -2.01 -3.53
CA LEU A 97 3.79 -3.20 -3.61
C LEU A 97 2.32 -2.93 -3.32
N PHE A 98 1.92 -1.67 -3.08
CA PHE A 98 0.55 -1.35 -2.70
C PHE A 98 -0.45 -1.74 -3.78
N GLU A 99 -0.06 -1.62 -5.05
CA GLU A 99 -0.90 -2.03 -6.16
C GLU A 99 -1.17 -3.54 -6.15
N ASN A 100 -0.11 -4.35 -6.02
CA ASN A 100 -0.20 -5.80 -5.86
C ASN A 100 -1.09 -6.15 -4.66
N LEU A 101 -0.89 -5.47 -3.53
CA LEU A 101 -1.68 -5.70 -2.32
C LEU A 101 -3.18 -5.44 -2.54
N ILE A 102 -3.56 -4.30 -3.12
CA ILE A 102 -4.97 -3.94 -3.30
C ILE A 102 -5.63 -4.74 -4.42
N SER A 103 -4.87 -5.12 -5.47
CA SER A 103 -5.38 -5.91 -6.59
C SER A 103 -5.97 -7.26 -6.17
N ASN A 104 -5.48 -7.83 -5.07
CA ASN A 104 -6.00 -9.05 -4.45
C ASN A 104 -7.44 -8.89 -3.90
N PHE A 105 -7.94 -7.65 -3.76
CA PHE A 105 -9.20 -7.37 -3.07
C PHE A 105 -10.12 -6.39 -3.80
N SER A 106 -9.61 -5.59 -4.73
CA SER A 106 -10.42 -4.65 -5.50
C SER A 106 -11.35 -5.41 -6.44
N SER A 107 -12.66 -5.17 -6.32
CA SER A 107 -13.66 -5.69 -7.26
C SER A 107 -13.74 -4.81 -8.51
N SER A 108 -14.11 -5.41 -9.65
CA SER A 108 -14.20 -4.71 -10.95
C SER A 108 -15.30 -3.64 -10.95
N GLY A 109 -15.00 -2.43 -10.46
CA GLY A 109 -15.64 -1.14 -10.74
C GLY A 109 -17.09 -0.90 -10.31
N ALA A 110 -17.93 -1.93 -10.17
CA ALA A 110 -19.38 -1.76 -9.95
C ALA A 110 -19.74 -1.34 -8.51
N SER A 111 -18.92 -1.71 -7.53
CA SER A 111 -19.11 -1.45 -6.09
C SER A 111 -18.17 -0.38 -5.53
N THR A 112 -17.29 0.21 -6.34
CA THR A 112 -16.31 1.19 -5.87
C THR A 112 -16.98 2.45 -5.32
N VAL A 113 -16.66 2.78 -4.07
CA VAL A 113 -17.10 4.01 -3.37
C VAL A 113 -15.92 4.92 -3.05
N TYR A 114 -14.76 4.33 -2.74
CA TYR A 114 -13.57 5.02 -2.30
C TYR A 114 -12.41 4.76 -3.26
N TRP A 115 -11.76 5.82 -3.71
CA TRP A 115 -10.57 5.78 -4.55
C TRP A 115 -9.36 6.16 -3.71
N HIS A 116 -8.38 5.26 -3.63
CA HIS A 116 -7.08 5.54 -3.05
C HIS A 116 -6.42 6.76 -3.72
N ASP A 117 -5.63 7.50 -2.94
CA ASP A 117 -4.86 8.63 -3.44
C ASP A 117 -3.39 8.57 -3.04
N ASP A 118 -3.13 8.37 -1.75
CA ASP A 118 -1.77 8.41 -1.22
C ASP A 118 -1.65 7.57 0.06
N ILE A 119 -0.45 7.11 0.36
CA ILE A 119 -0.08 6.46 1.62
C ILE A 119 0.67 7.50 2.45
N THR A 120 0.16 7.78 3.65
CA THR A 120 0.75 8.79 4.54
C THR A 120 1.69 8.19 5.57
N SER A 121 1.48 6.95 5.97
CA SER A 121 2.37 6.25 6.91
C SER A 121 2.05 4.75 6.94
N CYS A 122 3.04 3.97 7.38
CA CYS A 122 2.87 2.57 7.71
C CYS A 122 3.44 2.30 9.11
N GLU A 123 2.84 1.38 9.84
CA GLU A 123 3.40 0.88 11.10
C GLU A 123 3.15 -0.62 11.25
N TYR A 124 4.09 -1.30 11.89
CA TYR A 124 3.87 -2.66 12.36
C TYR A 124 3.69 -2.66 13.89
N LYS A 125 2.58 -3.22 14.36
CA LYS A 125 2.25 -3.26 15.78
C LYS A 125 1.40 -4.47 16.11
N GLN A 126 1.81 -5.20 17.16
CA GLN A 126 1.05 -6.33 17.70
C GLN A 126 0.71 -7.41 16.64
N GLY A 127 1.67 -7.77 15.79
CA GLY A 127 1.49 -8.80 14.76
C GLY A 127 0.60 -8.35 13.58
N LYS A 128 0.47 -7.04 13.37
CA LYS A 128 -0.31 -6.45 12.28
C LYS A 128 0.45 -5.32 11.62
N VAL A 129 0.32 -5.29 10.30
CA VAL A 129 0.70 -4.17 9.46
C VAL A 129 -0.49 -3.23 9.36
N TYR A 130 -0.24 -1.95 9.58
CA TYR A 130 -1.20 -0.87 9.41
C TYR A 130 -0.68 0.06 8.32
N ILE A 131 -1.54 0.34 7.34
CA ILE A 131 -1.27 1.26 6.24
C ILE A 131 -2.30 2.38 6.35
N TYR A 132 -1.82 3.61 6.46
CA TYR A 132 -2.64 4.80 6.57
C TYR A 132 -2.51 5.64 5.32
N GLY A 133 -3.58 6.31 4.94
CA GLY A 133 -3.52 7.19 3.79
C GLY A 133 -4.76 8.01 3.54
N ILE A 134 -4.77 8.61 2.36
CA ILE A 134 -5.85 9.45 1.87
C ILE A 134 -6.60 8.69 0.79
N CYS A 135 -7.93 8.82 0.82
CA CYS A 135 -8.79 8.39 -0.26
C CYS A 135 -9.88 9.44 -0.51
N TYR A 136 -10.58 9.28 -1.63
CA TYR A 136 -11.64 10.18 -2.04
C TYR A 136 -12.92 9.40 -2.34
N SER A 137 -14.07 10.05 -2.18
CA SER A 137 -15.35 9.57 -2.69
C SER A 137 -16.02 10.64 -3.54
N LYS A 138 -17.07 10.28 -4.28
CA LYS A 138 -17.96 11.28 -4.90
C LYS A 138 -18.53 12.18 -3.81
N ALA A 139 -18.74 13.46 -4.13
CA ALA A 139 -19.40 14.39 -3.23
C ALA A 139 -20.82 13.90 -2.90
N GLN A 140 -21.17 13.90 -1.63
CA GLN A 140 -22.55 13.68 -1.20
C GLN A 140 -23.36 14.91 -1.59
N THR A 141 -24.38 14.71 -2.42
CA THR A 141 -25.30 15.76 -2.88
C THR A 141 -26.52 15.82 -1.97
#